data_AF-A0A1Y1LP89-F1
#
_entry.id   AF-A0A1Y1LP89-F1
#
_cell.length_a   1.000
_cell.length_b   1.000
_cell.length_c   1.000
_cell.angle_alpha   90.00
_cell.angle_beta   90.00
_cell.angle_gamma   90.00
#
_symmetry.space_group_name_H-M   'P 1'
#
loop_
_entity.id
_entity.type
_entity.pdbx_description
1 polymer ?
#
loop_
_entity_poly.entity_id
_entity_poly.type
_entity_poly.pdbx_seq_one_letter_code
_entity_poly.pdbx_strand_id
1 'polypeptide(L)'
;SQLGWAFGIGIDRIAMLLFKIPDIRLFWSRDQRFLSQFTGVSDNLDKLKRFAPFSKYPPCPKDVSFWLASTSPAGGNTKGNFHENDVMEIVRNVAGDVVEDVRLIDEFVHPKTGRKSMAYRIVYR
;
A
#
# COMPACT_ATOMS: atom_id res chain seq x y z
N SER A 1 0.41 23.67 -57.42
CA SER A 1 0.46 24.27 -56.07
C SER A 1 0.69 23.17 -55.06
N GLN A 2 1.76 23.21 -54.27
CA GLN A 2 1.95 22.25 -53.18
C GLN A 2 1.52 22.91 -51.87
N LEU A 3 0.49 22.35 -51.24
CA LEU A 3 -0.02 22.78 -49.95
C LEU A 3 0.50 21.81 -48.88
N GLY A 4 1.19 22.34 -47.87
CA GLY A 4 1.70 21.55 -46.75
C GLY A 4 1.11 22.04 -45.43
N TRP A 5 0.89 21.12 -44.50
CA TRP A 5 0.43 21.41 -43.14
C TRP A 5 1.44 20.85 -42.13
N ALA A 6 1.58 21.56 -41.01
CA ALA A 6 2.34 21.09 -39.85
C ALA A 6 1.54 21.39 -38.58
N PHE A 7 1.59 20.49 -37.62
CA PHE A 7 1.02 20.69 -36.29
C PHE A 7 1.96 20.15 -35.21
N GLY A 8 1.94 20.79 -34.05
CA GLY A 8 2.61 20.35 -32.85
C GLY A 8 1.58 19.99 -31.79
N ILE A 9 1.76 18.85 -31.13
CA ILE A 9 0.89 18.40 -30.05
C ILE A 9 1.69 18.34 -28.76
N GLY A 10 1.18 19.02 -27.73
CA GLY A 10 1.74 18.93 -26.38
C GLY A 10 1.29 17.66 -25.69
N ILE A 11 2.10 16.62 -25.74
CA ILE A 11 1.79 15.30 -25.16
C ILE A 11 1.46 15.37 -23.67
N ASP A 12 2.16 16.22 -22.90
CA ASP A 12 1.92 16.40 -21.47
C ASP A 12 0.51 16.90 -21.19
N ARG A 13 0.01 17.85 -22.02
CA ARG A 13 -1.35 18.40 -21.86
C ARG A 13 -2.42 17.37 -22.16
N ILE A 14 -2.21 16.55 -23.20
CA ILE A 14 -3.13 15.46 -23.52
C ILE A 14 -3.14 14.44 -22.38
N ALA A 15 -1.97 14.03 -21.88
CA ALA A 15 -1.86 13.08 -20.79
C ALA A 15 -2.53 13.61 -19.50
N MET A 16 -2.31 14.87 -19.15
CA MET A 16 -2.95 15.49 -17.99
C MET A 16 -4.49 15.47 -18.08
N LEU A 17 -5.05 15.76 -19.26
CA LEU A 17 -6.51 15.75 -19.47
C LEU A 17 -7.09 14.33 -19.49
N LEU A 18 -6.43 13.41 -20.20
CA LEU A 18 -6.87 12.02 -20.38
C LEU A 18 -6.82 11.25 -19.07
N PHE A 19 -5.71 11.36 -18.33
CA PHE A 19 -5.47 10.64 -17.09
C PHE A 19 -5.89 11.43 -15.84
N LYS A 20 -6.36 12.67 -15.97
CA LYS A 20 -6.71 13.57 -14.85
C LYS A 20 -5.53 13.81 -13.88
N ILE A 21 -4.31 13.92 -14.42
CA ILE A 21 -3.11 14.20 -13.63
C ILE A 21 -3.10 15.69 -13.27
N PRO A 22 -3.08 16.06 -11.98
CA PRO A 22 -3.28 17.44 -11.54
C PRO A 22 -2.04 18.33 -11.71
N ASP A 23 -0.86 17.74 -11.88
CA ASP A 23 0.42 18.46 -11.86
C ASP A 23 1.44 17.82 -12.81
N ILE A 24 1.98 18.61 -13.74
CA ILE A 24 3.00 18.17 -14.72
C ILE A 24 4.28 17.65 -14.04
N ARG A 25 4.58 18.10 -12.82
CA ARG A 25 5.76 17.66 -12.06
C ARG A 25 5.73 16.15 -11.76
N LEU A 26 4.55 15.54 -11.73
CA LEU A 26 4.40 14.09 -11.53
C LEU A 26 5.05 13.27 -12.66
N PHE A 27 5.11 13.80 -13.89
CA PHE A 27 5.82 13.12 -15.00
C PHE A 27 7.33 12.99 -14.76
N TRP A 28 7.89 13.84 -13.91
CA TRP A 28 9.31 13.82 -13.53
C TRP A 28 9.55 13.10 -12.20
N SER A 29 8.48 12.59 -11.57
CA SER A 29 8.58 11.86 -10.32
C SER A 29 9.10 10.44 -10.54
N ARG A 30 10.01 9.98 -9.68
CA ARG A 30 10.45 8.59 -9.61
C ARG A 30 9.63 7.76 -8.60
N ASP A 31 8.56 8.33 -8.06
CA ASP A 31 7.70 7.67 -7.10
C ASP A 31 6.97 6.49 -7.74
N GLN A 32 7.23 5.28 -7.25
CA GLN A 32 6.62 4.06 -7.75
C GLN A 32 5.08 4.08 -7.61
N ARG A 33 4.52 4.84 -6.66
CA ARG A 33 3.07 5.01 -6.51
C ARG A 33 2.43 5.71 -7.70
N PHE A 34 3.20 6.55 -8.43
CA PHE A 34 2.76 7.14 -9.69
C PHE A 34 3.04 6.20 -10.86
N LEU A 35 4.29 5.73 -10.97
CA LEU A 35 4.75 4.94 -12.12
C LEU A 35 3.98 3.62 -12.28
N SER A 36 3.72 2.92 -11.19
CA SER A 36 3.00 1.63 -11.20
C SER A 36 1.57 1.72 -11.73
N GLN A 37 0.92 2.89 -11.69
CA GLN A 37 -0.46 3.07 -12.17
C GLN A 37 -0.56 2.99 -13.70
N PHE A 38 0.54 3.22 -14.41
CA PHE A 38 0.58 3.24 -15.88
C PHE A 38 1.34 2.05 -16.47
N THR A 39 1.80 1.11 -15.64
CA THR A 39 2.52 -0.08 -16.08
C THR A 39 1.62 -0.96 -16.96
N GLY A 40 2.12 -1.29 -18.17
CA GLY A 40 1.43 -2.19 -19.11
C GLY A 40 0.31 -1.53 -19.92
N VAL A 41 0.12 -0.22 -19.83
CA VAL A 41 -0.83 0.53 -20.69
C VAL A 41 -0.37 0.54 -22.15
N SER A 42 0.95 0.45 -22.41
CA SER A 42 1.51 0.32 -23.77
C SER A 42 1.06 -0.95 -24.47
N ASP A 43 0.86 -2.03 -23.72
CA ASP A 43 0.62 -3.36 -24.27
C ASP A 43 -0.87 -3.68 -24.34
N ASN A 44 -1.67 -3.10 -23.43
CA ASN A 44 -3.11 -3.25 -23.40
C ASN A 44 -3.79 -1.92 -23.01
N LEU A 45 -4.47 -1.32 -23.97
CA LEU A 45 -5.17 -0.04 -23.80
C LEU A 45 -6.40 -0.16 -22.86
N ASP A 46 -6.93 -1.35 -22.61
CA ASP A 46 -8.00 -1.57 -21.64
C ASP A 46 -7.53 -1.35 -20.19
N LYS A 47 -6.21 -1.34 -19.96
CA LYS A 47 -5.61 -0.98 -18.66
C LYS A 47 -5.56 0.53 -18.43
N LEU A 48 -6.03 1.34 -19.38
CA LEU A 48 -6.07 2.79 -19.25
C LEU A 48 -6.99 3.20 -18.09
N LYS A 49 -6.37 3.58 -16.96
CA LYS A 49 -7.07 4.06 -15.76
C LYS A 49 -6.74 5.53 -15.53
N ARG A 50 -7.68 6.25 -14.93
CA ARG A 50 -7.41 7.60 -14.43
C ARG A 50 -6.40 7.52 -13.28
N PHE A 51 -5.58 8.56 -13.17
CA PHE A 51 -4.67 8.74 -12.06
C PHE A 51 -5.44 8.70 -10.74
N ALA A 52 -5.02 7.81 -9.84
CA ALA A 52 -5.47 7.76 -8.46
C ALA A 52 -4.52 8.63 -7.61
N PRO A 53 -5.01 9.72 -6.99
CA PRO A 53 -4.20 10.53 -6.10
C PRO A 53 -3.66 9.71 -4.93
N PHE A 54 -2.39 9.93 -4.59
CA PHE A 54 -1.74 9.35 -3.43
C PHE A 54 -1.26 10.47 -2.48
N SER A 55 -1.06 10.14 -1.21
CA SER A 55 -0.64 11.12 -0.21
C SER A 55 0.67 11.79 -0.59
N LYS A 56 0.68 13.13 -0.51
CA LYS A 56 1.86 13.97 -0.76
C LYS A 56 2.88 13.87 0.37
N TYR A 57 2.48 13.36 1.53
CA TYR A 57 3.32 13.32 2.73
C TYR A 57 4.14 12.01 2.82
N PRO A 58 5.33 12.06 3.44
CA PRO A 58 6.13 10.87 3.69
C PRO A 58 5.37 9.83 4.53
N PRO A 59 5.63 8.53 4.35
CA PRO A 59 5.08 7.50 5.24
C PRO A 59 5.61 7.66 6.66
N CYS A 60 4.78 7.37 7.66
CA CYS A 60 5.21 7.28 9.05
C CYS A 60 5.13 5.82 9.55
N PRO A 61 6.20 5.01 9.41
CA PRO A 61 6.21 3.64 9.91
C PRO A 61 6.32 3.62 11.45
N LYS A 62 5.51 2.77 12.09
CA LYS A 62 5.57 2.46 13.53
C LYS A 62 5.56 0.95 13.71
N ASP A 63 6.42 0.46 14.60
CA ASP A 63 6.54 -0.96 14.89
C ASP A 63 5.87 -1.26 16.23
N VAL A 64 5.09 -2.34 16.28
CA VAL A 64 4.40 -2.81 17.47
C VAL A 64 4.69 -4.30 17.63
N SER A 65 5.15 -4.71 18.80
CA SER A 65 5.37 -6.12 19.13
C SER A 65 4.58 -6.54 20.36
N PHE A 66 4.13 -7.79 20.36
CA PHE A 66 3.37 -8.37 21.46
C PHE A 66 3.55 -9.88 21.52
N TRP A 67 3.34 -10.42 22.73
CA TRP A 67 3.35 -11.86 22.98
C TRP A 67 1.96 -12.45 22.74
N LEU A 68 1.89 -13.60 22.07
CA LEU A 68 0.67 -14.36 21.95
C LEU A 68 0.29 -15.01 23.28
N ALA A 69 -1.01 -15.15 23.52
CA ALA A 69 -1.52 -15.93 24.64
C ALA A 69 -1.15 -17.41 24.45
N SER A 70 -0.65 -18.05 25.50
CA SER A 70 -0.26 -19.46 25.45
C SER A 70 -1.50 -20.35 25.39
N THR A 71 -1.62 -21.19 24.35
CA THR A 71 -2.63 -22.25 24.28
C THR A 71 -2.34 -23.26 25.39
N SER A 72 -3.10 -23.17 26.49
CA SER A 72 -2.93 -24.10 27.61
C SER A 72 -3.30 -25.52 27.16
N PRO A 73 -2.49 -26.56 27.47
CA PRO A 73 -2.76 -27.95 27.11
C PRO A 73 -3.90 -28.59 27.92
N ALA A 74 -4.48 -27.88 28.89
CA ALA A 74 -5.65 -28.33 29.64
C ALA A 74 -6.93 -27.95 28.88
N GLY A 75 -7.59 -28.96 28.29
CA GLY A 75 -8.79 -28.84 27.47
C GLY A 75 -9.90 -28.06 28.16
N GLY A 76 -10.08 -26.80 27.74
CA GLY A 76 -11.12 -25.95 28.31
C GLY A 76 -11.31 -24.58 27.68
N ASN A 77 -10.77 -24.28 26.49
CA ASN A 77 -11.29 -23.22 25.60
C ASN A 77 -10.56 -23.25 24.23
N THR A 78 -11.14 -23.86 23.20
CA THR A 78 -10.63 -23.83 21.81
C THR A 78 -10.96 -22.51 21.08
N LYS A 79 -10.98 -21.39 21.81
CA LYS A 79 -11.48 -20.07 21.33
C LYS A 79 -10.38 -19.06 20.97
N GLY A 80 -9.11 -19.45 20.93
CA GLY A 80 -7.99 -18.49 20.92
C GLY A 80 -6.82 -18.86 20.02
N ASN A 81 -7.06 -19.41 18.84
CA ASN A 81 -6.01 -19.49 17.84
C ASN A 81 -5.84 -18.10 17.23
N PHE A 82 -4.73 -17.43 17.55
CA PHE A 82 -4.40 -16.12 16.96
C PHE A 82 -4.37 -16.25 15.43
N HIS A 83 -5.16 -15.41 14.75
CA HIS A 83 -5.12 -15.29 13.30
C HIS A 83 -4.61 -13.91 12.92
N GLU A 84 -3.79 -13.80 11.88
CA GLU A 84 -3.23 -12.51 11.45
C GLU A 84 -4.33 -11.46 11.17
N ASN A 85 -5.46 -11.90 10.62
CA ASN A 85 -6.64 -11.05 10.41
C ASN A 85 -7.15 -10.37 11.67
N ASP A 86 -6.93 -10.92 12.88
CA ASP A 86 -7.34 -10.27 14.13
C ASP A 86 -6.59 -8.95 14.32
N VAL A 87 -5.28 -8.92 13.98
CA VAL A 87 -4.47 -7.70 14.00
C VAL A 87 -4.98 -6.73 12.94
N MET A 88 -5.24 -7.22 11.73
CA MET A 88 -5.72 -6.38 10.62
C MET A 88 -7.06 -5.74 10.97
N GLU A 89 -7.97 -6.48 11.60
CA GLU A 89 -9.26 -5.99 12.05
C GLU A 89 -9.13 -4.95 13.16
N ILE A 90 -8.28 -5.19 14.17
CA ILE A 90 -8.01 -4.22 15.23
C ILE A 90 -7.45 -2.92 14.65
N VAL A 91 -6.45 -3.01 13.76
CA VAL A 91 -5.85 -1.82 13.14
C VAL A 91 -6.88 -1.07 12.31
N ARG A 92 -7.72 -1.78 11.54
CA ARG A 92 -8.81 -1.17 10.77
C ARG A 92 -9.84 -0.49 11.67
N ASN A 93 -10.21 -1.10 12.79
CA ASN A 93 -11.20 -0.55 13.72
C ASN A 93 -10.68 0.68 14.49
N VAL A 94 -9.39 0.72 14.84
CA VAL A 94 -8.81 1.82 15.64
C VAL A 94 -8.29 2.95 14.76
N ALA A 95 -7.55 2.63 13.70
CA ALA A 95 -6.87 3.61 12.88
C ALA A 95 -7.62 3.95 11.58
N GLY A 96 -8.49 3.06 11.09
CA GLY A 96 -9.28 3.30 9.89
C GLY A 96 -8.40 3.62 8.67
N ASP A 97 -8.76 4.69 7.96
CA ASP A 97 -8.13 5.06 6.69
C ASP A 97 -6.78 5.77 6.82
N VAL A 98 -6.30 6.06 8.04
CA VAL A 98 -4.97 6.67 8.24
C VAL A 98 -3.83 5.66 8.16
N VAL A 99 -4.15 4.36 8.09
CA VAL A 99 -3.19 3.28 7.88
C VAL A 99 -3.25 2.82 6.44
N GLU A 100 -2.09 2.86 5.78
CA GLU A 100 -1.93 2.43 4.40
C GLU A 100 -1.54 0.95 4.30
N ASP A 101 -0.66 0.48 5.20
CA ASP A 101 -0.08 -0.85 5.15
C ASP A 101 0.19 -1.40 6.56
N VAL A 102 0.00 -2.71 6.74
CA VAL A 102 0.30 -3.45 7.96
C VAL A 102 0.98 -4.75 7.57
N ARG A 103 2.20 -4.98 8.07
CA ARG A 103 2.96 -6.18 7.73
C ARG A 103 3.69 -6.77 8.92
N LEU A 104 3.70 -8.10 9.00
CA LEU A 104 4.56 -8.83 9.92
C LEU A 104 6.03 -8.62 9.51
N ILE A 105 6.86 -8.19 10.45
CA ILE A 105 8.30 -7.95 10.22
C ILE A 105 9.20 -8.91 11.01
N ASP A 106 8.70 -9.50 12.10
CA ASP A 106 9.45 -10.45 12.91
C ASP A 106 8.54 -11.42 13.66
N GLU A 107 9.03 -12.64 13.84
CA GLU A 107 8.43 -13.69 14.63
C GLU A 107 9.49 -14.38 15.48
N PHE A 108 9.25 -14.47 16.79
CA PHE A 108 10.21 -15.02 17.74
C PHE A 108 9.54 -15.96 18.74
N VAL A 109 10.19 -17.08 19.06
CA VAL A 109 9.75 -17.98 20.15
C VAL A 109 10.81 -18.00 21.24
N HIS A 110 10.41 -17.63 22.46
CA HIS A 110 11.35 -17.52 23.57
C HIS A 110 11.75 -18.92 24.09
N PRO A 111 13.06 -19.25 24.16
CA PRO A 111 13.52 -20.62 24.35
C PRO A 111 13.20 -21.20 25.74
N LYS A 112 13.10 -20.37 26.78
CA LYS A 112 12.82 -20.84 28.15
C LYS A 112 11.33 -20.87 28.51
N THR A 113 10.53 -20.01 27.86
CA THR A 113 9.11 -19.81 28.23
C THR A 113 8.17 -20.39 27.18
N GLY A 114 8.68 -20.75 26.01
CA GLY A 114 7.88 -21.24 24.88
C GLY A 114 6.91 -20.22 24.31
N ARG A 115 6.93 -18.96 24.78
CA ARG A 115 6.02 -17.91 24.31
C ARG A 115 6.41 -17.46 22.92
N LYS A 116 5.43 -17.29 22.04
CA LYS A 116 5.59 -16.70 20.71
C LYS A 116 5.34 -15.19 20.78
N SER A 117 6.23 -14.41 20.18
CA SER A 117 6.15 -12.96 19.99
C SER A 117 6.06 -12.67 18.50
N MET A 118 5.30 -11.65 18.13
CA MET A 118 5.18 -11.16 16.76
C MET A 118 5.40 -9.65 16.76
N ALA A 119 6.06 -9.13 15.72
CA ALA A 119 6.24 -7.69 15.51
C ALA A 119 5.66 -7.28 14.17
N TYR A 120 4.78 -6.28 14.17
CA TYR A 120 4.16 -5.71 12.99
C TYR A 120 4.65 -4.29 12.75
N ARG A 121 4.85 -3.94 11.49
CA ARG A 121 5.06 -2.55 11.04
C ARG A 121 3.76 -2.02 10.46
N ILE A 122 3.27 -0.94 11.03
CA ILE A 122 2.08 -0.21 10.60
C ILE A 122 2.57 1.08 9.94
N VAL A 123 2.17 1.31 8.69
CA VAL A 123 2.53 2.50 7.92
C VAL A 123 1.35 3.45 7.91
N TYR A 124 1.52 4.60 8.58
CA TYR A 124 0.51 5.66 8.60
C TYR A 124 0.73 6.66 7.46
N ARG A 125 -0.36 7.12 6.85
CA ARG A 125 -0.32 8.05 5.71
C ARG A 125 -1.62 8.81 5.48
#